data_AF-A0AA36EFV6-F1
#
_entry.id   AF-A0AA36EFV6-F1
#
_cell.length_a   1.000
_cell.length_b   1.000
_cell.length_c   1.000
_cell.angle_alpha   90.00
_cell.angle_beta   90.00
_cell.angle_gamma   90.00
#
_symmetry.space_group_name_H-M   'P 1'
#
loop_
_entity.id
_entity.type
_entity.pdbx_description
1 polymer ?
#
loop_
_entity_poly.entity_id
_entity_poly.type
_entity_poly.pdbx_seq_one_letter_code
_entity_poly.pdbx_strand_id
1 'polypeptide(L)'
;MSSFQSLATFTSITTRTLPTSPSNRRSNSYPKQTHRLKVSCNVAPEDNEKLLVVPETQKLILPKTSLDTLNVDRRNLLLGLGGLCTTVNLTSIPTAFGRPITAPDISSCRASTDGLDLKNAIRTNACCPPNLSKKVKDFVFPNDKSLRIRRAAHKAPEDYIEKYKAALKAMRALPDDHPHSFVSQAKIHCAYCNGGYTQIATGDSDKIIQIHNSWLFFPFHRWYLYFYERILGKLINDPTFAIPYWNWDNPAGMTLPAFFEDGNNRQEKLQNPAFDAFRNTSHFAPAIVDLDYKGEDSGAPSAKQININLTQMNSQMIRNAHDTRSFFGGRYVAGNDPIPRGDKSIGSIEAGCHTAVHIWVGNSRTINNEDMGNFYSAGYDPLFYVHHANVDRMWVEWKGLDRRNKEPKDEDWLNASYVFYDENEELVRVYNKDCVRNDKLRYAYEFSPLPWLKNRPTPRTLKSKIALKSVGTVKQVEDTKFPLKLDKITKVLVKRPATNRSEEEKEKAVELLLIKDVKYNGGKFVKFDVFVNDQDDVRASSADESEFAGSFAQVPHGPGDDMLMTSGARFGLTELLEDIQAEDDELILVTLVPKAGCEEVTVGEIKVELVPLDD
;
A
#
# COMPACT_ATOMS: atom_id res chain seq x y z
N MET A 1 16.26 74.67 2.98
CA MET A 1 15.10 75.12 3.77
C MET A 1 13.84 74.61 3.08
N SER A 2 13.05 73.83 3.82
CA SER A 2 11.59 73.60 3.80
C SER A 2 10.81 74.06 2.54
N SER A 3 9.81 73.37 1.95
CA SER A 3 8.70 72.61 2.53
C SER A 3 7.74 72.12 1.40
N PHE A 4 6.91 71.10 1.68
CA PHE A 4 5.58 70.75 1.08
C PHE A 4 5.54 70.42 -0.44
N GLN A 5 4.74 69.49 -0.98
CA GLN A 5 3.37 69.10 -0.66
C GLN A 5 2.99 67.77 -1.36
N SER A 6 2.04 67.04 -0.77
CA SER A 6 1.39 65.83 -1.28
C SER A 6 0.41 66.15 -2.42
N LEU A 7 0.27 65.24 -3.40
CA LEU A 7 -0.88 65.18 -4.30
C LEU A 7 -1.36 63.74 -4.48
N ALA A 8 -2.60 63.52 -4.04
CA ALA A 8 -3.42 62.38 -4.37
C ALA A 8 -4.22 62.68 -5.65
N THR A 9 -4.49 61.65 -6.47
CA THR A 9 -5.50 61.69 -7.53
C THR A 9 -6.43 60.48 -7.40
N PHE A 10 -7.72 60.76 -7.31
CA PHE A 10 -8.86 59.84 -7.33
C PHE A 10 -9.27 59.52 -8.77
N THR A 11 -9.77 58.29 -8.99
CA THR A 11 -10.93 57.87 -9.83
C THR A 11 -10.81 56.35 -10.06
N SER A 12 -11.82 55.48 -10.15
CA SER A 12 -13.28 55.49 -10.00
C SER A 12 -13.68 54.00 -9.97
N ILE A 13 -14.56 53.58 -9.06
CA ILE A 13 -15.04 52.19 -8.95
C ILE A 13 -16.29 52.06 -9.83
N THR A 14 -16.24 51.16 -10.83
CA THR A 14 -17.43 50.70 -11.56
C THR A 14 -17.76 49.27 -11.15
N THR A 15 -18.83 49.13 -10.37
CA THR A 15 -19.50 47.87 -10.04
C THR A 15 -20.24 47.34 -11.27
N ARG A 16 -19.88 46.14 -11.75
CA ARG A 16 -20.72 45.36 -12.67
C ARG A 16 -21.49 44.30 -11.90
N THR A 17 -22.80 44.50 -11.82
CA THR A 17 -23.82 43.56 -11.37
C THR A 17 -24.04 42.45 -12.41
N LEU A 18 -23.97 41.19 -11.97
CA LEU A 18 -24.37 40.01 -12.74
C LEU A 18 -25.88 39.77 -12.60
N PRO A 19 -26.60 39.35 -13.67
CA PRO A 19 -28.04 39.11 -13.61
C PRO A 19 -28.39 37.78 -12.96
N THR A 20 -29.38 37.83 -12.07
CA THR A 20 -30.02 36.70 -11.39
C THR A 20 -30.99 35.99 -12.33
N SER A 21 -30.83 34.68 -12.51
CA SER A 21 -31.87 33.80 -13.07
C SER A 21 -32.53 33.01 -11.93
N PRO A 22 -33.87 32.83 -11.94
CA PRO A 22 -34.60 32.28 -10.80
C PRO A 22 -34.49 30.76 -10.76
N SER A 23 -33.94 30.21 -9.67
CA SER A 23 -34.06 28.77 -9.39
C SER A 23 -35.36 28.50 -8.64
N ASN A 24 -36.23 27.72 -9.28
CA ASN A 24 -37.45 27.18 -8.70
C ASN A 24 -37.11 26.29 -7.50
N ARG A 25 -37.41 26.75 -6.28
CA ARG A 25 -37.52 25.89 -5.10
C ARG A 25 -38.76 25.01 -5.24
N ARG A 26 -38.59 23.73 -5.60
CA ARG A 26 -39.56 22.69 -5.28
C ARG A 26 -39.13 21.99 -4.01
N SER A 27 -39.92 22.18 -2.95
CA SER A 27 -39.89 21.38 -1.74
C SER A 27 -40.41 19.98 -2.05
N ASN A 28 -39.56 18.96 -1.98
CA ASN A 28 -40.01 17.57 -1.87
C ASN A 28 -39.68 17.06 -0.47
N SER A 29 -40.74 16.94 0.32
CA SER A 29 -40.78 16.19 1.57
C SER A 29 -40.43 14.72 1.33
N TYR A 30 -39.42 14.20 2.04
CA TYR A 30 -39.14 12.76 2.09
C TYR A 30 -40.26 12.03 2.86
N PRO A 31 -40.95 11.05 2.26
CA PRO A 31 -41.81 10.16 3.04
C PRO A 31 -40.94 9.17 3.82
N LYS A 32 -41.14 9.10 5.14
CA LYS A 32 -40.60 8.03 5.99
C LYS A 32 -41.27 6.71 5.58
N GLN A 33 -40.54 5.82 4.91
CA GLN A 33 -40.94 4.42 4.78
C GLN A 33 -40.35 3.60 5.94
N THR A 34 -41.23 3.20 6.85
CA THR A 34 -40.96 2.16 7.84
C THR A 34 -41.08 0.79 7.18
N HIS A 35 -39.97 0.05 7.04
CA HIS A 35 -40.02 -1.36 6.67
C HIS A 35 -40.38 -2.20 7.90
N ARG A 36 -41.64 -2.65 7.97
CA ARG A 36 -42.06 -3.78 8.81
C ARG A 36 -41.79 -5.07 8.03
N LEU A 37 -40.87 -5.90 8.53
CA LEU A 37 -40.77 -7.30 8.11
C LEU A 37 -42.03 -8.04 8.56
N LYS A 38 -42.79 -8.59 7.60
CA LYS A 38 -43.83 -9.60 7.85
C LYS A 38 -43.25 -10.95 7.41
N VAL A 39 -42.89 -11.79 8.38
CA VAL A 39 -42.68 -13.22 8.19
C VAL A 39 -44.06 -13.87 8.18
N SER A 40 -44.38 -14.66 7.16
CA SER A 40 -45.55 -15.55 7.19
C SER A 40 -45.07 -16.97 6.94
N CYS A 41 -45.08 -17.78 8.00
CA CYS A 41 -45.04 -19.23 7.92
C CYS A 41 -46.48 -19.71 7.70
N ASN A 42 -46.72 -20.48 6.65
CA ASN A 42 -47.91 -21.31 6.55
C ASN A 42 -47.48 -22.78 6.46
N VAL A 43 -47.82 -23.51 7.52
CA VAL A 43 -47.80 -24.97 7.63
C VAL A 43 -49.24 -25.44 7.56
N ALA A 44 -49.53 -26.49 6.78
CA ALA A 44 -50.65 -27.42 6.95
C ALA A 44 -50.44 -28.67 6.06
N PRO A 45 -51.13 -29.81 6.27
CA PRO A 45 -50.51 -31.03 6.80
C PRO A 45 -50.68 -32.30 5.94
N GLU A 46 -50.03 -33.37 6.43
CA GLU A 46 -50.09 -34.82 6.17
C GLU A 46 -51.36 -35.40 5.52
N ASP A 47 -51.27 -36.40 4.61
CA ASP A 47 -51.17 -37.83 4.96
C ASP A 47 -51.39 -38.82 3.77
N ASN A 48 -50.90 -40.06 3.97
CA ASN A 48 -51.27 -41.36 3.35
C ASN A 48 -50.48 -41.97 2.15
N GLU A 49 -49.44 -42.75 2.55
CA GLU A 49 -49.31 -44.22 2.46
C GLU A 49 -49.50 -45.07 1.15
N LYS A 50 -48.51 -45.98 0.99
CA LYS A 50 -48.50 -47.36 0.42
C LYS A 50 -48.41 -47.48 -1.12
N LEU A 51 -47.54 -48.31 -1.74
CA LEU A 51 -47.14 -49.70 -1.44
C LEU A 51 -45.78 -50.10 -2.07
N LEU A 52 -45.18 -51.12 -1.44
CA LEU A 52 -43.96 -51.89 -1.74
C LEU A 52 -43.91 -52.60 -3.11
N VAL A 53 -42.71 -52.67 -3.74
CA VAL A 53 -42.14 -53.87 -4.39
C VAL A 53 -40.60 -53.81 -4.36
N VAL A 54 -39.97 -54.88 -3.85
CA VAL A 54 -38.54 -55.28 -3.99
C VAL A 54 -38.60 -56.78 -4.34
N PRO A 55 -37.83 -57.35 -5.31
CA PRO A 55 -36.45 -57.79 -5.01
C PRO A 55 -35.40 -57.84 -6.14
N GLU A 56 -34.13 -57.81 -5.66
CA GLU A 56 -32.90 -58.52 -6.09
C GLU A 56 -32.34 -58.37 -7.53
N THR A 57 -31.02 -58.28 -7.81
CA THR A 57 -29.75 -58.27 -7.07
C THR A 57 -28.67 -57.77 -8.04
N GLN A 58 -27.66 -56.99 -7.58
CA GLN A 58 -26.25 -57.17 -7.97
C GLN A 58 -25.29 -56.32 -7.11
N LYS A 59 -24.64 -57.02 -6.16
CA LYS A 59 -23.25 -56.91 -5.69
C LYS A 59 -22.56 -55.53 -5.76
N LEU A 60 -22.50 -54.85 -4.61
CA LEU A 60 -21.46 -53.86 -4.32
C LEU A 60 -20.24 -54.58 -3.70
N ILE A 61 -19.07 -54.38 -4.29
CA ILE A 61 -17.77 -54.82 -3.77
C ILE A 61 -17.18 -53.65 -2.97
N LEU A 62 -16.91 -53.87 -1.68
CA LEU A 62 -16.01 -53.06 -0.87
C LEU A 62 -15.14 -54.01 -0.02
N PRO A 63 -13.81 -54.00 -0.15
CA PRO A 63 -12.96 -54.76 0.74
C PRO A 63 -12.51 -53.97 1.97
N LYS A 64 -12.49 -54.76 3.05
CA LYS A 64 -11.99 -54.67 4.42
C LYS A 64 -10.64 -53.96 4.65
N THR A 65 -10.54 -53.48 5.89
CA THR A 65 -9.43 -52.92 6.69
C THR A 65 -8.14 -53.73 6.79
N SER A 66 -6.98 -53.06 6.89
CA SER A 66 -6.04 -53.05 8.05
C SER A 66 -4.99 -51.95 7.78
N LEU A 67 -4.66 -51.06 8.72
CA LEU A 67 -3.63 -51.26 9.74
C LEU A 67 -2.31 -51.82 9.15
N ASP A 68 -1.31 -50.94 9.10
CA ASP A 68 0.13 -51.09 8.80
C ASP A 68 0.55 -50.08 7.72
N THR A 69 0.85 -48.83 8.09
CA THR A 69 2.25 -48.42 8.27
C THR A 69 2.32 -47.13 9.09
N LEU A 70 2.23 -47.26 10.42
CA LEU A 70 2.66 -46.25 11.37
C LEU A 70 4.11 -46.59 11.76
N ASN A 71 5.07 -45.89 11.16
CA ASN A 71 6.43 -45.85 11.70
C ASN A 71 6.53 -44.63 12.63
N VAL A 72 6.21 -44.87 13.90
CA VAL A 72 6.35 -43.91 14.99
C VAL A 72 7.77 -44.03 15.52
N ASP A 73 8.58 -42.98 15.37
CA ASP A 73 9.85 -42.89 16.09
C ASP A 73 9.60 -42.47 17.55
N ARG A 74 10.32 -43.13 18.44
CA ARG A 74 10.07 -43.25 19.87
C ARG A 74 10.69 -42.09 20.62
N ARG A 75 9.86 -41.21 21.19
CA ARG A 75 10.08 -40.52 22.48
C ARG A 75 8.86 -39.69 22.82
N ASN A 76 7.89 -40.31 23.50
CA ASN A 76 7.09 -39.72 24.57
C ASN A 76 5.99 -40.73 24.94
N LEU A 77 6.33 -41.63 25.85
CA LEU A 77 5.34 -42.45 26.52
C LEU A 77 5.82 -42.70 27.94
N LEU A 78 5.36 -41.84 28.85
CA LEU A 78 5.20 -42.14 30.28
C LEU A 78 4.11 -41.20 30.81
N LEU A 79 2.87 -41.64 30.62
CA LEU A 79 1.75 -41.29 31.49
C LEU A 79 1.72 -42.34 32.62
N GLY A 80 1.93 -41.87 33.84
CA GLY A 80 1.73 -42.63 35.06
C GLY A 80 0.93 -41.79 36.06
N LEU A 81 -0.40 -41.90 35.95
CA LEU A 81 -1.41 -41.85 37.02
C LEU A 81 -1.27 -40.82 38.17
N GLY A 82 -2.26 -39.92 38.25
CA GLY A 82 -2.80 -39.46 39.54
C GLY A 82 -3.37 -38.03 39.59
N GLY A 83 -4.71 -37.90 39.67
CA GLY A 83 -5.33 -36.86 40.51
C GLY A 83 -6.18 -35.74 39.86
N LEU A 84 -7.45 -36.07 39.57
CA LEU A 84 -8.71 -35.30 39.76
C LEU A 84 -8.89 -33.81 39.35
N CYS A 85 -9.98 -33.62 38.57
CA CYS A 85 -10.96 -32.52 38.51
C CYS A 85 -10.46 -31.12 38.06
N THR A 86 -10.88 -30.59 36.90
CA THR A 86 -12.26 -30.15 36.60
C THR A 86 -12.66 -30.36 35.13
N THR A 87 -13.86 -30.90 34.92
CA THR A 87 -14.53 -31.06 33.63
C THR A 87 -15.04 -29.72 33.10
N VAL A 88 -14.50 -29.25 31.97
CA VAL A 88 -15.15 -28.23 31.13
C VAL A 88 -15.53 -28.90 29.81
N ASN A 89 -16.80 -28.80 29.45
CA ASN A 89 -17.43 -29.39 28.27
C ASN A 89 -16.63 -29.11 26.98
N LEU A 90 -16.02 -30.16 26.43
CA LEU A 90 -15.47 -30.21 25.07
C LEU A 90 -16.60 -30.61 24.09
N THR A 91 -17.58 -29.74 23.89
CA THR A 91 -18.62 -29.93 22.86
C THR A 91 -18.94 -28.62 22.17
N SER A 92 -17.95 -28.08 21.46
CA SER A 92 -18.06 -27.22 20.27
C SER A 92 -16.70 -26.56 20.06
N ILE A 93 -15.77 -27.21 19.36
CA ILE A 93 -14.62 -26.48 18.80
C ILE A 93 -15.18 -25.79 17.55
N PRO A 94 -15.35 -24.46 17.55
CA PRO A 94 -15.79 -23.77 16.34
C PRO A 94 -14.69 -23.93 15.29
N THR A 95 -15.10 -24.28 14.09
CA THR A 95 -14.22 -24.36 12.92
C THR A 95 -13.62 -22.96 12.67
N ALA A 96 -12.29 -22.87 12.72
CA ALA A 96 -11.41 -21.76 12.34
C ALA A 96 -11.47 -20.46 13.18
N PHE A 97 -10.68 -20.38 14.25
CA PHE A 97 -10.23 -19.07 14.76
C PHE A 97 -9.29 -18.43 13.73
N GLY A 98 -9.56 -17.17 13.36
CA GLY A 98 -8.63 -16.38 12.55
C GLY A 98 -7.25 -16.28 13.19
N ARG A 99 -6.21 -16.11 12.37
CA ARG A 99 -4.80 -15.96 12.77
C ARG A 99 -4.27 -14.57 12.33
N PRO A 100 -4.82 -13.46 12.85
CA PRO A 100 -4.35 -12.11 12.51
C PRO A 100 -2.88 -11.90 12.92
N ILE A 101 -2.15 -11.12 12.12
CA ILE A 101 -0.81 -10.64 12.53
C ILE A 101 -0.96 -9.77 13.78
N THR A 102 -0.24 -10.13 14.84
CA THR A 102 -0.32 -9.47 16.14
C THR A 102 1.07 -9.03 16.56
N ALA A 103 1.31 -7.73 16.62
CA ALA A 103 2.56 -7.21 17.15
C ALA A 103 2.77 -7.69 18.60
N PRO A 104 3.96 -8.22 18.93
CA PRO A 104 4.25 -8.73 20.26
C PRO A 104 4.44 -7.61 21.28
N ASP A 105 4.79 -7.99 22.51
CA ASP A 105 5.29 -7.02 23.48
C ASP A 105 6.58 -6.38 22.95
N ILE A 106 6.75 -5.07 23.18
CA ILE A 106 7.94 -4.34 22.76
C ILE A 106 9.24 -4.93 23.33
N SER A 107 9.16 -5.65 24.46
CA SER A 107 10.30 -6.33 25.07
C SER A 107 10.87 -7.47 24.23
N SER A 108 10.11 -7.99 23.25
CA SER A 108 10.59 -9.04 22.35
C SER A 108 11.31 -8.48 21.11
N CYS A 109 11.49 -7.17 21.03
CA CYS A 109 12.18 -6.54 19.92
C CYS A 109 13.65 -6.97 19.86
N ARG A 110 14.17 -7.11 18.64
CA ARG A 110 15.59 -7.32 18.35
C ARG A 110 16.13 -6.27 17.39
N ALA A 111 17.46 -6.21 17.26
CA ALA A 111 18.10 -5.36 16.26
C ALA A 111 17.60 -5.73 14.85
N SER A 112 17.33 -4.71 14.05
CA SER A 112 16.90 -4.87 12.66
C SER A 112 18.09 -5.27 11.79
N THR A 113 17.90 -6.23 10.90
CA THR A 113 18.97 -6.77 10.04
C THR A 113 18.54 -6.99 8.61
N ASP A 114 17.24 -6.95 8.33
CA ASP A 114 16.72 -7.26 7.00
C ASP A 114 16.75 -6.03 6.10
N GLY A 115 17.25 -6.17 4.89
CA GLY A 115 17.18 -5.14 3.86
C GLY A 115 18.24 -4.05 3.94
N LEU A 116 19.34 -4.25 4.67
CA LEU A 116 20.40 -3.24 4.80
C LEU A 116 21.81 -3.85 4.83
N ASP A 117 22.77 -3.14 4.23
CA ASP A 117 24.20 -3.31 4.50
C ASP A 117 24.51 -2.69 5.87
N LEU A 118 24.67 -3.55 6.87
CA LEU A 118 24.98 -3.17 8.25
C LEU A 118 26.37 -2.55 8.43
N LYS A 119 27.34 -2.91 7.58
CA LYS A 119 28.72 -2.46 7.73
C LYS A 119 28.86 -0.99 7.37
N ASN A 120 28.10 -0.55 6.37
CA ASN A 120 28.20 0.78 5.80
C ASN A 120 26.97 1.66 6.15
N ALA A 121 26.03 1.17 6.95
CA ALA A 121 24.84 1.90 7.38
C ALA A 121 25.19 3.18 8.15
N ILE A 122 24.59 4.30 7.76
CA ILE A 122 24.79 5.60 8.46
C ILE A 122 23.84 5.80 9.65
N ARG A 123 22.72 5.07 9.68
CA ARG A 123 21.73 5.07 10.78
C ARG A 123 21.86 3.78 11.59
N THR A 124 21.42 3.83 12.85
CA THR A 124 21.49 2.65 13.72
C THR A 124 20.48 1.59 13.33
N ASN A 125 20.84 0.33 13.50
CA ASN A 125 19.94 -0.81 13.37
C ASN A 125 19.33 -1.26 14.73
N ALA A 126 19.74 -0.61 15.83
CA ALA A 126 19.16 -0.81 17.16
C ALA A 126 17.83 -0.03 17.26
N CYS A 127 16.83 -0.57 16.58
CA CYS A 127 15.54 0.08 16.35
C CYS A 127 14.48 -0.24 17.42
N CYS A 128 14.85 -0.95 18.48
CA CYS A 128 13.91 -1.27 19.53
C CYS A 128 13.46 -0.02 20.29
N PRO A 129 12.15 0.09 20.58
CA PRO A 129 11.61 1.23 21.30
C PRO A 129 12.13 1.22 22.75
N PRO A 130 12.18 2.38 23.41
CA PRO A 130 12.54 2.44 24.82
C PRO A 130 11.51 1.71 25.68
N ASN A 131 11.99 1.00 26.71
CA ASN A 131 11.14 0.27 27.63
C ASN A 131 10.91 1.06 28.92
N LEU A 132 9.75 1.72 29.01
CA LEU A 132 9.34 2.48 30.20
C LEU A 132 8.58 1.63 31.24
N SER A 133 8.61 0.30 31.12
CA SER A 133 7.87 -0.66 31.97
C SER A 133 6.36 -0.41 32.00
N LYS A 134 5.81 0.12 30.90
CA LYS A 134 4.37 0.39 30.73
C LYS A 134 3.64 -0.89 30.32
N LYS A 135 2.39 -1.02 30.75
CA LYS A 135 1.49 -2.06 30.25
C LYS A 135 0.82 -1.58 28.97
N VAL A 136 0.69 -2.48 27.99
CA VAL A 136 -0.07 -2.20 26.77
C VAL A 136 -1.55 -2.03 27.12
N LYS A 137 -2.16 -0.94 26.66
CA LYS A 137 -3.58 -0.63 26.78
C LYS A 137 -4.26 -0.77 25.43
N ASP A 138 -5.56 -1.06 25.43
CA ASP A 138 -6.35 -1.02 24.21
C ASP A 138 -6.62 0.43 23.77
N PHE A 139 -6.63 0.64 22.46
CA PHE A 139 -6.96 1.92 21.86
C PHE A 139 -8.37 2.38 22.22
N VAL A 140 -8.49 3.68 22.49
CA VAL A 140 -9.77 4.37 22.70
C VAL A 140 -9.86 5.51 21.70
N PHE A 141 -10.99 5.60 21.00
CA PHE A 141 -11.21 6.68 20.05
C PHE A 141 -11.08 8.06 20.71
N PRO A 142 -10.39 9.01 20.05
CA PRO A 142 -10.23 10.35 20.59
C PRO A 142 -11.57 11.10 20.62
N ASN A 143 -11.73 11.96 21.62
CA ASN A 143 -12.90 12.82 21.81
C ASN A 143 -12.63 14.29 21.41
N ASP A 144 -11.66 14.51 20.51
CA ASP A 144 -11.19 15.82 20.08
C ASP A 144 -12.36 16.68 19.55
N LYS A 145 -12.48 17.93 20.00
CA LYS A 145 -13.61 18.81 19.63
C LYS A 145 -13.59 19.21 18.15
N SER A 146 -12.41 19.47 17.61
CA SER A 146 -12.18 19.82 16.20
C SER A 146 -11.54 18.67 15.43
N LEU A 147 -11.70 18.70 14.11
CA LEU A 147 -10.93 17.84 13.21
C LEU A 147 -9.59 18.51 12.91
N ARG A 148 -8.50 17.73 12.97
CA ARG A 148 -7.20 18.12 12.40
C ARG A 148 -7.31 18.10 10.88
N ILE A 149 -6.91 19.17 10.20
CA ILE A 149 -6.99 19.27 8.73
C ILE A 149 -5.57 19.28 8.15
N ARG A 150 -5.17 18.17 7.54
CA ARG A 150 -3.88 18.05 6.83
C ARG A 150 -3.92 18.83 5.53
N ARG A 151 -2.97 19.75 5.32
CA ARG A 151 -2.91 20.65 4.17
C ARG A 151 -1.82 20.27 3.17
N ALA A 152 -2.02 20.62 1.90
CA ALA A 152 -1.01 20.38 0.87
C ALA A 152 0.25 21.21 1.16
N ALA A 153 1.40 20.55 1.27
CA ALA A 153 2.66 21.16 1.69
C ALA A 153 3.06 22.41 0.87
N HIS A 154 2.79 22.41 -0.44
CA HIS A 154 3.13 23.51 -1.36
C HIS A 154 2.16 24.70 -1.31
N LYS A 155 1.00 24.56 -0.65
CA LYS A 155 -0.04 25.61 -0.51
C LYS A 155 -0.33 25.96 0.95
N ALA A 156 0.31 25.29 1.89
CA ALA A 156 0.10 25.52 3.30
C ALA A 156 0.50 26.96 3.66
N PRO A 157 -0.34 27.68 4.44
CA PRO A 157 0.00 28.99 4.97
C PRO A 157 1.33 28.98 5.75
N GLU A 158 2.02 30.11 5.78
CA GLU A 158 3.32 30.25 6.47
C GLU A 158 3.21 29.89 7.96
N ASP A 159 2.17 30.35 8.65
CA ASP A 159 1.93 30.03 10.07
C ASP A 159 1.71 28.53 10.32
N TYR A 160 1.11 27.82 9.36
CA TYR A 160 0.95 26.36 9.40
C TYR A 160 2.32 25.66 9.30
N ILE A 161 3.19 26.11 8.39
CA ILE A 161 4.53 25.54 8.21
C ILE A 161 5.45 25.86 9.37
N GLU A 162 5.41 27.08 9.90
CA GLU A 162 6.21 27.46 11.07
C GLU A 162 5.78 26.68 12.32
N LYS A 163 4.49 26.39 12.46
CA LYS A 163 3.99 25.47 13.49
C LYS A 163 4.54 24.04 13.31
N TYR A 164 4.56 23.53 12.08
CA TYR A 164 5.16 22.23 11.77
C TYR A 164 6.65 22.18 12.13
N LYS A 165 7.42 23.20 11.73
CA LYS A 165 8.85 23.32 12.07
C LYS A 165 9.05 23.43 13.59
N ALA A 166 8.22 24.19 14.31
CA ALA A 166 8.30 24.30 15.76
C ALA A 166 8.10 22.95 16.46
N ALA A 167 7.13 22.14 16.00
CA ALA A 167 6.88 20.81 16.53
C ALA A 167 8.04 19.83 16.24
N LEU A 168 8.58 19.85 15.02
CA LEU A 168 9.78 19.06 14.69
C LEU A 168 10.99 19.48 15.54
N LYS A 169 11.18 20.78 15.76
CA LYS A 169 12.25 21.30 16.61
C LYS A 169 12.11 20.80 18.05
N ALA A 170 10.89 20.82 18.60
CA ALA A 170 10.62 20.28 19.92
C ALA A 170 10.88 18.77 19.99
N MET A 171 10.46 18.02 18.98
CA MET A 171 10.68 16.57 18.89
C MET A 171 12.17 16.20 18.78
N ARG A 172 12.95 16.98 18.02
CA ARG A 172 14.41 16.81 17.89
C ARG A 172 15.19 17.23 19.14
N ALA A 173 14.60 18.03 20.02
CA ALA A 173 15.24 18.46 21.27
C ALA A 173 15.12 17.41 22.39
N LEU A 174 14.26 16.40 22.22
CA LEU A 174 14.13 15.30 23.17
C LEU A 174 15.35 14.36 23.12
N PRO A 175 15.73 13.73 24.24
CA PRO A 175 16.75 12.68 24.26
C PRO A 175 16.41 11.53 23.28
N ASP A 176 17.41 10.96 22.62
CA ASP A 176 17.19 9.91 21.61
C ASP A 176 16.41 8.69 22.15
N ASP A 177 16.58 8.36 23.43
CA ASP A 177 15.91 7.26 24.14
C ASP A 177 14.52 7.64 24.70
N HIS A 178 14.05 8.87 24.50
CA HIS A 178 12.67 9.25 24.80
C HIS A 178 11.73 8.69 23.72
N PRO A 179 10.58 8.07 24.05
CA PRO A 179 9.70 7.43 23.05
C PRO A 179 9.16 8.40 21.99
N HIS A 180 9.02 9.67 22.33
CA HIS A 180 8.58 10.73 21.42
C HIS A 180 9.70 11.42 20.65
N SER A 181 10.96 11.09 20.90
CA SER A 181 12.07 11.74 20.20
C SER A 181 12.01 11.46 18.71
N PHE A 182 12.60 12.36 17.92
CA PHE A 182 12.66 12.18 16.48
C PHE A 182 13.34 10.85 16.09
N VAL A 183 14.38 10.47 16.84
CA VAL A 183 15.09 9.19 16.66
C VAL A 183 14.21 8.00 17.01
N SER A 184 13.48 8.03 18.12
CA SER A 184 12.59 6.94 18.52
C SER A 184 11.42 6.78 17.56
N GLN A 185 10.86 7.88 17.06
CA GLN A 185 9.82 7.83 16.02
C GLN A 185 10.38 7.16 14.75
N ALA A 186 11.53 7.60 14.23
CA ALA A 186 12.16 6.99 13.06
C ALA A 186 12.39 5.47 13.21
N LYS A 187 12.82 5.04 14.40
CA LYS A 187 13.07 3.63 14.74
C LYS A 187 11.82 2.74 14.70
N ILE A 188 10.62 3.31 14.87
CA ILE A 188 9.36 2.54 14.76
C ILE A 188 9.28 1.90 13.37
N HIS A 189 9.53 2.68 12.32
CA HIS A 189 9.51 2.17 10.94
C HIS A 189 10.55 1.06 10.75
N CYS A 190 11.79 1.30 11.19
CA CYS A 190 12.85 0.30 11.14
C CYS A 190 12.50 -1.02 11.87
N ALA A 191 11.87 -0.96 13.04
CA ALA A 191 11.53 -2.16 13.81
C ALA A 191 10.46 -3.03 13.11
N TYR A 192 9.44 -2.40 12.53
CA TYR A 192 8.34 -3.11 11.85
C TYR A 192 8.68 -3.55 10.41
N CYS A 193 9.70 -2.96 9.79
CA CYS A 193 9.99 -3.15 8.37
C CYS A 193 11.31 -3.88 8.09
N ASN A 194 12.19 -4.03 9.08
CA ASN A 194 13.53 -4.58 8.88
C ASN A 194 13.86 -5.73 9.87
N GLY A 195 12.82 -6.49 10.28
CA GLY A 195 12.99 -7.73 11.05
C GLY A 195 13.13 -7.54 12.57
N GLY A 196 12.72 -6.39 13.12
CA GLY A 196 12.80 -6.10 14.55
C GLY A 196 11.79 -6.87 15.41
N TYR A 197 10.67 -7.31 14.84
CA TYR A 197 9.65 -8.11 15.52
C TYR A 197 9.40 -9.46 14.83
N THR A 198 9.04 -10.46 15.64
CA THR A 198 8.59 -11.77 15.18
C THR A 198 7.12 -12.00 15.54
N GLN A 199 6.53 -13.04 14.94
CA GLN A 199 5.15 -13.46 15.20
C GLN A 199 5.04 -14.32 16.48
N ILE A 200 5.88 -14.03 17.49
CA ILE A 200 5.91 -14.78 18.76
C ILE A 200 4.58 -14.71 19.50
N ALA A 201 3.82 -13.60 19.36
CA ALA A 201 2.50 -13.44 19.97
C ALA A 201 1.46 -14.45 19.46
N THR A 202 1.67 -15.02 18.28
CA THR A 202 0.80 -16.06 17.68
C THR A 202 1.43 -17.45 17.71
N GLY A 203 2.58 -17.60 18.39
CA GLY A 203 3.30 -18.86 18.52
C GLY A 203 4.30 -19.16 17.40
N ASP A 204 4.49 -18.25 16.43
CA ASP A 204 5.34 -18.45 15.26
C ASP A 204 6.66 -17.63 15.39
N SER A 205 7.44 -17.92 16.43
CA SER A 205 8.58 -17.08 16.86
C SER A 205 9.74 -16.97 15.85
N ASP A 206 9.84 -17.91 14.92
CA ASP A 206 10.83 -17.95 13.83
C ASP A 206 10.42 -17.08 12.63
N LYS A 207 9.17 -16.62 12.58
CA LYS A 207 8.61 -15.80 11.50
C LYS A 207 8.70 -14.32 11.86
N ILE A 208 9.24 -13.50 10.97
CA ILE A 208 9.25 -12.05 11.15
C ILE A 208 7.87 -11.44 10.85
N ILE A 209 7.60 -10.30 11.46
CA ILE A 209 6.52 -9.41 11.02
C ILE A 209 7.08 -8.50 9.93
N GLN A 210 6.36 -8.39 8.82
CA GLN A 210 6.62 -7.41 7.76
C GLN A 210 5.30 -6.73 7.40
N ILE A 211 5.22 -5.41 7.62
CA ILE A 211 4.00 -4.64 7.34
C ILE A 211 3.90 -4.23 5.87
N HIS A 212 5.02 -4.21 5.14
CA HIS A 212 5.07 -3.96 3.71
C HIS A 212 4.68 -5.22 2.91
N ASN A 213 4.45 -5.05 1.61
CA ASN A 213 4.11 -6.10 0.65
C ASN A 213 2.87 -6.92 1.03
N SER A 214 1.91 -6.25 1.67
CA SER A 214 0.69 -6.88 2.11
C SER A 214 -0.40 -5.86 2.37
N TRP A 215 -1.62 -6.36 2.58
CA TRP A 215 -2.77 -5.58 3.03
C TRP A 215 -2.58 -4.79 4.35
N LEU A 216 -1.47 -4.97 5.07
CA LEU A 216 -1.14 -4.25 6.30
C LEU A 216 -0.49 -2.89 6.04
N PHE A 217 -0.04 -2.63 4.81
CA PHE A 217 0.68 -1.42 4.42
C PHE A 217 -0.07 -0.14 4.81
N PHE A 218 -1.29 0.04 4.29
CA PHE A 218 -2.09 1.24 4.57
C PHE A 218 -2.47 1.43 6.05
N PRO A 219 -3.06 0.43 6.75
CA PRO A 219 -3.50 0.64 8.12
C PRO A 219 -2.34 0.84 9.11
N PHE A 220 -1.19 0.17 8.91
CA PHE A 220 0.00 0.41 9.74
C PHE A 220 0.47 1.86 9.64
N HIS A 221 0.68 2.38 8.42
CA HIS A 221 1.16 3.74 8.20
C HIS A 221 0.14 4.79 8.66
N ARG A 222 -1.16 4.53 8.51
CA ARG A 222 -2.21 5.38 9.08
C ARG A 222 -2.08 5.52 10.59
N TRP A 223 -1.90 4.41 11.31
CA TRP A 223 -1.71 4.43 12.76
C TRP A 223 -0.40 5.10 13.18
N TYR A 224 0.67 4.82 12.44
CA TYR A 224 1.96 5.44 12.69
C TYR A 224 1.88 6.97 12.58
N LEU A 225 1.30 7.49 11.49
CA LEU A 225 1.06 8.92 11.32
C LEU A 225 0.09 9.50 12.36
N TYR A 226 -0.91 8.73 12.78
CA TYR A 226 -1.88 9.17 13.78
C TYR A 226 -1.20 9.52 15.11
N PHE A 227 -0.35 8.63 15.65
CA PHE A 227 0.36 8.93 16.89
C PHE A 227 1.46 9.97 16.69
N TYR A 228 2.20 9.92 15.58
CA TYR A 228 3.22 10.92 15.25
C TYR A 228 2.66 12.34 15.21
N GLU A 229 1.50 12.55 14.55
CA GLU A 229 0.82 13.84 14.48
C GLU A 229 0.36 14.34 15.86
N ARG A 230 -0.17 13.45 16.71
CA ARG A 230 -0.61 13.80 18.07
C ARG A 230 0.55 14.15 18.99
N ILE A 231 1.65 13.41 18.90
CA ILE A 231 2.89 13.70 19.63
C ILE A 231 3.40 15.09 19.25
N LEU A 232 3.51 15.39 17.95
CA LEU A 232 3.93 16.72 17.49
C LEU A 232 3.02 17.83 18.03
N GLY A 233 1.69 17.66 17.96
CA GLY A 233 0.73 18.61 18.51
C GLY A 233 0.88 18.81 20.02
N LYS A 234 1.09 17.72 20.77
CA LYS A 234 1.33 17.76 22.23
C LYS A 234 2.58 18.55 22.58
N LEU A 235 3.68 18.38 21.86
CA LEU A 235 4.97 19.04 22.12
C LEU A 235 4.91 20.57 22.00
N ILE A 236 3.95 21.10 21.23
CA ILE A 236 3.73 22.54 21.07
C ILE A 236 2.43 23.02 21.72
N ASN A 237 1.77 22.18 22.52
CA ASN A 237 0.48 22.45 23.16
C ASN A 237 -0.62 22.90 22.19
N ASP A 238 -0.66 22.33 20.97
CA ASP A 238 -1.70 22.59 20.00
C ASP A 238 -2.54 21.33 19.71
N PRO A 239 -3.74 21.21 20.28
CA PRO A 239 -4.62 20.06 20.05
C PRO A 239 -5.21 20.01 18.63
N THR A 240 -5.03 21.08 17.83
CA THR A 240 -5.52 21.21 16.45
C THR A 240 -4.43 20.99 15.40
N PHE A 241 -3.19 20.75 15.84
CA PHE A 241 -2.05 20.51 14.97
C PHE A 241 -2.33 19.41 13.95
N ALA A 242 -1.90 19.63 12.70
CA ALA A 242 -1.99 18.65 11.64
C ALA A 242 -0.68 18.64 10.83
N ILE A 243 -0.22 17.46 10.41
CA ILE A 243 0.94 17.36 9.52
C ILE A 243 0.55 17.77 8.09
N PRO A 244 1.45 18.37 7.30
CA PRO A 244 1.19 18.58 5.88
C PRO A 244 1.24 17.24 5.11
N TYR A 245 0.78 17.25 3.85
CA TYR A 245 1.00 16.15 2.92
C TYR A 245 1.70 16.62 1.64
N TRP A 246 2.63 15.81 1.12
CA TRP A 246 3.31 16.10 -0.15
C TRP A 246 2.37 15.72 -1.30
N ASN A 247 1.76 16.73 -1.91
CA ASN A 247 0.74 16.58 -2.95
C ASN A 247 1.36 16.28 -4.33
N TRP A 248 2.14 15.21 -4.44
CA TRP A 248 2.82 14.79 -5.68
C TRP A 248 1.88 14.26 -6.76
N ASP A 249 0.61 14.02 -6.43
CA ASP A 249 -0.45 13.71 -7.41
C ASP A 249 -1.02 14.96 -8.11
N ASN A 250 -0.62 16.16 -7.68
CA ASN A 250 -0.99 17.43 -8.31
C ASN A 250 0.26 18.14 -8.88
N PRO A 251 0.25 18.66 -10.12
CA PRO A 251 1.43 19.27 -10.73
C PRO A 251 2.08 20.37 -9.88
N ALA A 252 1.27 21.16 -9.16
CA ALA A 252 1.78 22.21 -8.29
C ALA A 252 2.53 21.70 -7.05
N GLY A 253 2.37 20.42 -6.69
CA GLY A 253 3.02 19.77 -5.58
C GLY A 253 4.02 18.69 -5.98
N MET A 254 4.40 18.58 -7.25
CA MET A 254 5.36 17.56 -7.72
C MET A 254 6.83 17.89 -7.41
N THR A 255 7.15 19.13 -7.05
CA THR A 255 8.49 19.47 -6.56
C THR A 255 8.61 19.12 -5.08
N LEU A 256 9.84 18.91 -4.60
CA LEU A 256 10.14 18.88 -3.17
C LEU A 256 9.60 20.17 -2.51
N PRO A 257 8.76 20.11 -1.45
CA PRO A 257 8.21 21.32 -0.85
C PRO A 257 9.34 22.20 -0.30
N ALA A 258 9.33 23.49 -0.68
CA ALA A 258 10.48 24.38 -0.49
C ALA A 258 10.97 24.47 0.96
N PHE A 259 10.05 24.43 1.93
CA PHE A 259 10.40 24.58 3.35
C PHE A 259 11.29 23.47 3.92
N PHE A 260 11.40 22.33 3.23
CA PHE A 260 12.35 21.26 3.59
C PHE A 260 13.80 21.63 3.27
N GLU A 261 14.03 22.64 2.43
CA GLU A 261 15.33 23.10 1.97
C GLU A 261 15.63 24.57 2.32
N ASP A 262 14.79 25.21 3.15
CA ASP A 262 15.01 26.59 3.61
C ASP A 262 16.37 26.75 4.28
N GLY A 263 17.06 27.85 3.94
CA GLY A 263 18.39 28.22 4.43
C GLY A 263 19.34 28.57 3.28
N ASN A 264 19.98 29.74 3.35
CA ASN A 264 20.82 30.26 2.27
C ASN A 264 22.20 29.59 2.19
N ASN A 265 22.61 28.93 3.27
CA ASN A 265 23.88 28.23 3.38
C ASN A 265 23.72 26.97 4.24
N ARG A 266 24.77 26.14 4.29
CA ARG A 266 24.76 24.88 5.04
C ARG A 266 24.42 25.06 6.52
N GLN A 267 24.91 26.11 7.17
CA GLN A 267 24.66 26.32 8.60
C GLN A 267 23.20 26.65 8.87
N GLU A 268 22.59 27.52 8.05
CA GLU A 268 21.17 27.83 8.13
C GLU A 268 20.29 26.62 7.84
N LYS A 269 20.63 25.81 6.82
CA LYS A 269 19.91 24.55 6.53
C LYS A 269 19.96 23.57 7.70
N LEU A 270 21.11 23.43 8.36
CA LEU A 270 21.23 22.58 9.55
C LEU A 270 20.43 23.07 10.76
N GLN A 271 20.00 24.34 10.78
CA GLN A 271 19.09 24.88 11.80
C GLN A 271 17.62 24.65 11.44
N ASN A 272 17.30 24.36 10.18
CA ASN A 272 15.96 24.02 9.75
C ASN A 272 15.59 22.61 10.27
N PRO A 273 14.60 22.49 11.18
CA PRO A 273 14.24 21.20 11.77
C PRO A 273 13.61 20.23 10.75
N ALA A 274 13.16 20.71 9.59
CA ALA A 274 12.64 19.89 8.50
C ALA A 274 13.74 19.42 7.52
N PHE A 275 14.94 19.99 7.57
CA PHE A 275 16.02 19.64 6.64
C PHE A 275 16.61 18.26 6.91
N ASP A 276 17.03 17.60 5.83
CA ASP A 276 17.84 16.39 5.88
C ASP A 276 18.96 16.47 4.83
N ALA A 277 20.19 16.18 5.27
CA ALA A 277 21.37 16.20 4.41
C ALA A 277 21.50 14.94 3.53
N PHE A 278 20.75 13.87 3.82
CA PHE A 278 20.80 12.60 3.12
C PHE A 278 19.68 12.46 2.07
N ARG A 279 19.38 13.55 1.37
CA ARG A 279 18.53 13.54 0.17
C ARG A 279 19.38 13.56 -1.10
N ASN A 280 18.81 13.11 -2.21
CA ASN A 280 19.42 13.27 -3.52
C ASN A 280 19.40 14.75 -3.94
N THR A 281 20.57 15.36 -4.01
CA THR A 281 20.72 16.79 -4.31
C THR A 281 20.39 17.15 -5.76
N SER A 282 20.38 16.19 -6.70
CA SER A 282 19.93 16.45 -8.09
C SER A 282 18.42 16.63 -8.19
N HIS A 283 17.70 16.26 -7.14
CA HIS A 283 16.23 16.21 -7.08
C HIS A 283 15.61 17.35 -6.29
N PHE A 284 16.38 18.40 -6.00
CA PHE A 284 15.83 19.62 -5.43
C PHE A 284 15.09 20.43 -6.49
N ALA A 285 14.21 21.33 -6.03
CA ALA A 285 13.50 22.23 -6.93
C ALA A 285 14.49 22.95 -7.88
N PRO A 286 14.20 23.01 -9.20
CA PRO A 286 12.90 22.80 -9.84
C PRO A 286 12.63 21.36 -10.33
N ALA A 287 13.37 20.34 -9.89
CA ALA A 287 13.13 18.96 -10.31
C ALA A 287 11.70 18.50 -9.96
N ILE A 288 11.06 17.81 -10.91
CA ILE A 288 9.75 17.19 -10.76
C ILE A 288 9.99 15.75 -10.31
N VAL A 289 9.33 15.32 -9.23
CA VAL A 289 9.39 13.93 -8.78
C VAL A 289 9.04 12.97 -9.91
N ASP A 290 9.72 11.83 -10.00
CA ASP A 290 9.37 10.79 -10.96
C ASP A 290 8.57 9.69 -10.25
N LEU A 291 7.27 9.57 -10.55
CA LEU A 291 6.39 8.57 -9.92
C LEU A 291 6.55 7.16 -10.50
N ASP A 292 7.43 6.99 -11.48
CA ASP A 292 7.87 5.71 -12.02
C ASP A 292 9.41 5.57 -11.95
N TYR A 293 10.04 6.23 -10.96
CA TYR A 293 11.50 6.27 -10.85
C TYR A 293 12.14 4.88 -10.80
N LYS A 294 13.17 4.69 -11.61
CA LYS A 294 13.89 3.42 -11.79
C LYS A 294 15.29 3.39 -11.17
N GLY A 295 15.63 4.39 -10.33
CA GLY A 295 16.96 4.55 -9.75
C GLY A 295 17.91 5.39 -10.60
N GLU A 296 17.45 5.88 -11.76
CA GLU A 296 18.18 6.80 -12.63
C GLU A 296 17.22 7.79 -13.30
N ASP A 297 17.70 8.99 -13.56
CA ASP A 297 16.89 10.10 -14.07
C ASP A 297 16.45 9.82 -15.52
N SER A 298 15.16 10.01 -15.80
CA SER A 298 14.59 9.79 -17.13
C SER A 298 15.15 10.73 -18.20
N GLY A 299 15.67 11.89 -17.79
CA GLY A 299 16.03 13.00 -18.68
C GLY A 299 14.83 13.65 -19.38
N ALA A 300 13.60 13.28 -18.99
CA ALA A 300 12.39 13.82 -19.61
C ALA A 300 12.22 15.32 -19.29
N PRO A 301 11.77 16.14 -20.25
CA PRO A 301 11.37 17.52 -19.96
C PRO A 301 10.24 17.57 -18.92
N SER A 302 10.20 18.61 -18.10
CA SER A 302 9.24 18.73 -16.98
C SER A 302 7.78 18.51 -17.40
N ALA A 303 7.36 19.03 -18.55
CA ALA A 303 5.99 18.83 -19.05
C ALA A 303 5.67 17.36 -19.35
N LYS A 304 6.64 16.60 -19.89
CA LYS A 304 6.50 15.16 -20.14
C LYS A 304 6.51 14.39 -18.81
N GLN A 305 7.38 14.75 -17.87
CA GLN A 305 7.40 14.10 -16.55
C GLN A 305 6.09 14.34 -15.78
N ILE A 306 5.52 15.54 -15.84
CA ILE A 306 4.21 15.84 -15.25
C ILE A 306 3.13 14.96 -15.89
N ASN A 307 3.11 14.82 -17.22
CA ASN A 307 2.16 13.94 -17.90
C ASN A 307 2.32 12.47 -17.46
N ILE A 308 3.56 11.97 -17.42
CA ILE A 308 3.87 10.63 -16.93
C ILE A 308 3.33 10.45 -15.52
N ASN A 309 3.62 11.36 -14.60
CA ASN A 309 3.14 11.27 -13.23
C ASN A 309 1.61 11.24 -13.12
N LEU A 310 0.91 12.09 -13.88
CA LEU A 310 -0.56 12.10 -13.90
C LEU A 310 -1.12 10.80 -14.47
N THR A 311 -0.52 10.26 -15.52
CA THR A 311 -0.91 8.96 -16.11
C THR A 311 -0.62 7.80 -15.17
N GLN A 312 0.50 7.86 -14.44
CA GLN A 312 0.83 6.87 -13.41
C GLN A 312 -0.17 6.91 -12.26
N MET A 313 -0.58 8.10 -11.82
CA MET A 313 -1.65 8.21 -10.83
C MET A 313 -2.97 7.63 -11.31
N ASN A 314 -3.37 7.93 -12.55
CA ASN A 314 -4.56 7.34 -13.15
C ASN A 314 -4.46 5.81 -13.17
N SER A 315 -3.35 5.28 -13.68
CA SER A 315 -3.12 3.83 -13.79
C SER A 315 -3.11 3.14 -12.42
N GLN A 316 -2.43 3.72 -11.43
CA GLN A 316 -2.27 3.09 -10.12
C GLN A 316 -3.51 3.21 -9.22
N MET A 317 -4.33 4.26 -9.38
CA MET A 317 -5.55 4.51 -8.58
C MET A 317 -6.84 3.98 -9.21
N ILE A 318 -6.85 3.76 -10.53
CA ILE A 318 -8.03 3.29 -11.27
C ILE A 318 -7.73 1.94 -11.91
N ARG A 319 -6.94 1.92 -12.99
CA ARG A 319 -6.70 0.73 -13.80
C ARG A 319 -6.13 -0.45 -13.01
N ASN A 320 -5.21 -0.23 -12.08
CA ASN A 320 -4.56 -1.28 -11.30
C ASN A 320 -5.14 -1.43 -9.88
N ALA A 321 -6.20 -0.70 -9.56
CA ALA A 321 -6.80 -0.68 -8.21
C ALA A 321 -8.32 -0.94 -8.24
N HIS A 322 -8.78 -1.78 -9.16
CA HIS A 322 -10.20 -2.12 -9.27
C HIS A 322 -10.76 -2.95 -8.11
N ASP A 323 -9.90 -3.68 -7.39
CA ASP A 323 -10.29 -4.52 -6.28
C ASP A 323 -9.42 -4.24 -5.04
N THR A 324 -9.93 -4.61 -3.87
CA THR A 324 -9.27 -4.41 -2.58
C THR A 324 -7.87 -5.02 -2.53
N ARG A 325 -7.65 -6.21 -3.10
CA ARG A 325 -6.35 -6.90 -3.09
C ARG A 325 -5.33 -6.20 -3.99
N SER A 326 -5.78 -5.67 -5.12
CA SER A 326 -4.93 -4.94 -6.06
C SER A 326 -4.54 -3.56 -5.50
N PHE A 327 -5.41 -2.92 -4.71
CA PHE A 327 -5.09 -1.65 -4.04
C PHE A 327 -4.28 -1.84 -2.74
N PHE A 328 -4.78 -2.61 -1.78
CA PHE A 328 -4.15 -2.79 -0.46
C PHE A 328 -2.96 -3.74 -0.47
N GLY A 329 -2.93 -4.71 -1.40
CA GLY A 329 -1.99 -5.82 -1.38
C GLY A 329 -2.63 -7.14 -0.92
N GLY A 330 -1.82 -8.19 -1.00
CA GLY A 330 -2.19 -9.58 -0.75
C GLY A 330 -2.47 -9.87 0.73
N ARG A 331 -3.22 -10.95 0.95
CA ARG A 331 -3.56 -11.45 2.29
C ARG A 331 -2.30 -11.91 3.03
N TYR A 332 -2.07 -11.36 4.22
CA TYR A 332 -0.97 -11.71 5.12
C TYR A 332 -1.47 -11.98 6.54
N VAL A 333 -1.26 -13.21 7.02
CA VAL A 333 -1.75 -13.74 8.29
C VAL A 333 -0.63 -14.44 9.04
N ALA A 334 -0.80 -14.63 10.35
CA ALA A 334 0.21 -15.28 11.19
C ALA A 334 0.46 -16.74 10.81
N GLY A 335 1.70 -17.19 10.99
CA GLY A 335 2.21 -18.49 10.55
C GLY A 335 2.75 -18.48 9.12
N ASN A 336 2.41 -17.45 8.34
CA ASN A 336 3.06 -17.23 7.05
C ASN A 336 4.43 -16.60 7.29
N ASP A 337 5.47 -17.25 6.76
CA ASP A 337 6.72 -16.54 6.51
C ASP A 337 6.48 -15.37 5.53
N PRO A 338 7.39 -14.39 5.49
CA PRO A 338 7.61 -13.62 4.27
C PRO A 338 7.85 -14.52 3.04
N ILE A 339 8.24 -15.80 3.22
CA ILE A 339 8.63 -16.83 2.24
C ILE A 339 8.31 -18.26 2.80
N PRO A 340 7.25 -19.07 2.50
CA PRO A 340 6.31 -19.14 1.37
C PRO A 340 4.81 -19.51 1.71
N ARG A 341 3.97 -19.64 0.66
CA ARG A 341 2.56 -20.11 0.55
C ARG A 341 1.44 -19.05 0.73
N GLY A 342 0.93 -18.55 -0.40
CA GLY A 342 -0.24 -17.67 -0.53
C GLY A 342 -0.12 -16.78 -1.78
N ASP A 343 -1.22 -16.22 -2.30
CA ASP A 343 -1.18 -15.15 -3.32
C ASP A 343 -0.60 -13.87 -2.70
N LYS A 344 0.74 -13.79 -2.67
CA LYS A 344 1.47 -12.61 -2.24
C LYS A 344 1.44 -11.61 -3.38
N SER A 345 0.84 -10.45 -3.17
CA SER A 345 0.85 -9.37 -4.14
C SER A 345 1.09 -8.04 -3.44
N ILE A 346 2.01 -7.24 -3.95
CA ILE A 346 2.15 -5.85 -3.52
C ILE A 346 0.97 -5.03 -4.05
N GLY A 347 0.50 -4.04 -3.27
CA GLY A 347 -0.57 -3.14 -3.70
C GLY A 347 -0.10 -2.14 -4.76
N SER A 348 -1.01 -1.63 -5.58
CA SER A 348 -0.70 -0.75 -6.72
C SER A 348 0.05 0.52 -6.32
N ILE A 349 -0.36 1.15 -5.22
CA ILE A 349 0.28 2.37 -4.70
C ILE A 349 1.63 2.05 -4.07
N GLU A 350 1.70 0.97 -3.28
CA GLU A 350 2.94 0.56 -2.60
C GLU A 350 4.06 0.23 -3.60
N ALA A 351 3.72 -0.48 -4.68
CA ALA A 351 4.65 -0.89 -5.75
C ALA A 351 4.99 0.24 -6.73
N GLY A 352 4.12 1.23 -6.85
CA GLY A 352 4.25 2.32 -7.80
C GLY A 352 4.84 3.57 -7.16
N CYS A 353 4.02 4.61 -7.09
CA CYS A 353 4.41 5.96 -6.68
C CYS A 353 5.02 6.02 -5.27
N HIS A 354 4.60 5.18 -4.32
CA HIS A 354 5.23 5.09 -3.00
C HIS A 354 6.71 4.72 -3.12
N THR A 355 6.99 3.56 -3.73
CA THR A 355 8.37 3.08 -3.92
C THR A 355 9.18 4.06 -4.76
N ALA A 356 8.60 4.61 -5.83
CA ALA A 356 9.28 5.59 -6.67
C ALA A 356 9.74 6.82 -5.90
N VAL A 357 8.87 7.41 -5.05
CA VAL A 357 9.23 8.59 -4.23
C VAL A 357 10.34 8.25 -3.22
N HIS A 358 10.27 7.08 -2.58
CA HIS A 358 11.32 6.62 -1.67
C HIS A 358 12.70 6.60 -2.33
N ILE A 359 12.80 5.92 -3.48
CA ILE A 359 14.06 5.80 -4.23
C ILE A 359 14.50 7.12 -4.85
N TRP A 360 13.56 7.96 -5.28
CA TRP A 360 13.85 9.27 -5.85
C TRP A 360 14.44 10.22 -4.79
N VAL A 361 13.90 10.25 -3.57
CA VAL A 361 14.42 11.16 -2.53
C VAL A 361 15.73 10.65 -1.92
N GLY A 362 15.89 9.34 -1.72
CA GLY A 362 17.06 8.75 -1.05
C GLY A 362 18.39 9.15 -1.69
N ASN A 363 19.43 9.37 -0.88
CA ASN A 363 20.74 9.76 -1.38
C ASN A 363 21.47 8.56 -1.98
N SER A 364 21.41 8.42 -3.30
CA SER A 364 22.08 7.36 -4.07
C SER A 364 23.61 7.28 -3.92
N ARG A 365 24.24 8.23 -3.20
CA ARG A 365 25.68 8.20 -2.87
C ARG A 365 26.00 7.40 -1.61
N THR A 366 25.01 7.08 -0.78
CA THR A 366 25.20 6.18 0.37
C THR A 366 24.87 4.74 -0.05
N ILE A 367 25.37 3.76 0.69
CA ILE A 367 25.27 2.35 0.30
C ILE A 367 23.84 1.81 0.32
N ASN A 368 23.01 2.31 1.24
CA ASN A 368 21.64 1.87 1.41
C ASN A 368 20.65 2.94 0.90
N ASN A 369 21.12 3.96 0.16
CA ASN A 369 20.30 5.08 -0.31
C ASN A 369 19.58 5.85 0.82
N GLU A 370 20.17 5.91 2.01
CA GLU A 370 19.64 6.66 3.15
C GLU A 370 19.36 8.13 2.80
N ASP A 371 18.39 8.80 3.43
CA ASP A 371 17.47 8.22 4.42
C ASP A 371 16.25 7.58 3.75
N MET A 372 15.56 8.30 2.85
CA MET A 372 14.30 7.85 2.23
C MET A 372 14.40 6.58 1.37
N GLY A 373 15.57 6.25 0.82
CA GLY A 373 15.72 5.11 -0.11
C GLY A 373 15.71 3.73 0.55
N ASN A 374 15.62 3.64 1.87
CA ASN A 374 15.53 2.37 2.59
C ASN A 374 14.67 2.50 3.86
N PHE A 375 13.90 1.47 4.18
CA PHE A 375 12.96 1.49 5.28
C PHE A 375 13.61 1.67 6.66
N TYR A 376 14.82 1.17 6.91
CA TYR A 376 15.42 1.33 8.24
C TYR A 376 15.77 2.80 8.56
N SER A 377 16.01 3.60 7.51
CA SER A 377 16.45 4.98 7.60
C SER A 377 15.38 6.01 7.22
N ALA A 378 14.34 5.63 6.48
CA ALA A 378 13.38 6.59 5.91
C ALA A 378 12.76 7.52 6.96
N GLY A 379 12.43 7.02 8.15
CA GLY A 379 11.85 7.82 9.23
C GLY A 379 12.75 8.93 9.80
N TYR A 380 14.05 8.96 9.44
CA TYR A 380 14.99 10.02 9.83
C TYR A 380 14.90 11.27 8.92
N ASP A 381 14.24 11.17 7.77
CA ASP A 381 13.87 12.33 6.95
C ASP A 381 12.45 12.80 7.36
N PRO A 382 12.24 14.05 7.83
CA PRO A 382 10.90 14.57 8.10
C PRO A 382 9.94 14.52 6.90
N LEU A 383 10.46 14.45 5.67
CA LEU A 383 9.67 14.30 4.45
C LEU A 383 8.97 12.93 4.38
N PHE A 384 9.50 11.89 5.03
CA PHE A 384 8.87 10.56 5.09
C PHE A 384 7.42 10.64 5.56
N TYR A 385 7.18 11.32 6.68
CA TYR A 385 5.85 11.43 7.27
C TYR A 385 4.90 12.24 6.37
N VAL A 386 5.44 13.21 5.63
CA VAL A 386 4.69 14.07 4.72
C VAL A 386 4.40 13.38 3.39
N HIS A 387 5.30 12.51 2.91
CA HIS A 387 5.05 11.58 1.80
C HIS A 387 3.96 10.58 2.17
N HIS A 388 4.13 9.88 3.31
CA HIS A 388 3.16 8.90 3.80
C HIS A 388 1.81 9.53 4.14
N ALA A 389 1.75 10.82 4.51
CA ALA A 389 0.49 11.53 4.65
C ALA A 389 -0.28 11.62 3.31
N ASN A 390 0.40 11.71 2.16
CA ASN A 390 -0.30 11.65 0.86
C ASN A 390 -0.63 10.21 0.45
N VAL A 391 0.20 9.23 0.83
CA VAL A 391 -0.15 7.80 0.68
C VAL A 391 -1.42 7.46 1.47
N ASP A 392 -1.53 7.91 2.73
CA ASP A 392 -2.74 7.77 3.54
C ASP A 392 -3.95 8.47 2.91
N ARG A 393 -3.70 9.64 2.27
CA ARG A 393 -4.73 10.35 1.49
C ARG A 393 -5.20 9.52 0.29
N MET A 394 -4.31 8.81 -0.41
CA MET A 394 -4.71 7.96 -1.54
C MET A 394 -5.73 6.91 -1.14
N TRP A 395 -5.66 6.34 0.07
CA TRP A 395 -6.72 5.46 0.57
C TRP A 395 -8.07 6.19 0.68
N VAL A 396 -8.08 7.43 1.20
CA VAL A 396 -9.30 8.25 1.27
C VAL A 396 -9.87 8.54 -0.11
N GLU A 397 -9.01 8.95 -1.06
CA GLU A 397 -9.42 9.29 -2.42
C GLU A 397 -9.93 8.05 -3.17
N TRP A 398 -9.24 6.90 -3.07
CA TRP A 398 -9.63 5.63 -3.70
C TRP A 398 -11.04 5.20 -3.29
N LYS A 399 -11.37 5.27 -2.00
CA LYS A 399 -12.72 5.00 -1.50
C LYS A 399 -13.78 5.95 -2.06
N GLY A 400 -13.39 7.17 -2.43
CA GLY A 400 -14.26 8.18 -3.02
C GLY A 400 -14.49 8.00 -4.52
N LEU A 401 -13.67 7.23 -5.22
CA LEU A 401 -13.78 7.04 -6.68
C LEU A 401 -14.96 6.16 -7.08
N ASP A 402 -15.17 5.06 -6.36
CA ASP A 402 -16.22 4.08 -6.64
C ASP A 402 -16.82 3.55 -5.34
N ARG A 403 -18.15 3.39 -5.29
CA ARG A 403 -18.84 2.82 -4.12
C ARG A 403 -18.39 1.38 -3.81
N ARG A 404 -17.89 0.64 -4.80
CA ARG A 404 -17.36 -0.73 -4.69
C ARG A 404 -15.97 -0.77 -4.04
N ASN A 405 -15.26 0.35 -3.99
CA ASN A 405 -13.95 0.44 -3.35
C ASN A 405 -14.11 0.33 -1.83
N LYS A 406 -13.90 -0.88 -1.30
CA LYS A 406 -14.04 -1.23 0.12
C LYS A 406 -12.73 -1.74 0.70
N GLU A 407 -12.60 -1.56 2.00
CA GLU A 407 -11.57 -2.22 2.81
C GLU A 407 -11.71 -3.74 2.81
N PRO A 408 -10.65 -4.49 3.15
CA PRO A 408 -10.76 -5.91 3.43
C PRO A 408 -11.81 -6.19 4.51
N LYS A 409 -12.71 -7.13 4.25
CA LYS A 409 -13.71 -7.62 5.22
C LYS A 409 -13.22 -8.81 6.05
N ASP A 410 -12.03 -9.33 5.73
CA ASP A 410 -11.44 -10.51 6.38
C ASP A 410 -11.13 -10.21 7.85
N GLU A 411 -11.59 -11.07 8.76
CA GLU A 411 -11.34 -10.96 10.21
C GLU A 411 -9.85 -10.97 10.56
N ASP A 412 -9.01 -11.64 9.77
CA ASP A 412 -7.56 -11.63 9.98
C ASP A 412 -6.94 -10.28 9.66
N TRP A 413 -7.51 -9.55 8.71
CA TRP A 413 -7.12 -8.17 8.44
C TRP A 413 -7.67 -7.23 9.51
N LEU A 414 -8.96 -7.32 9.81
CA LEU A 414 -9.65 -6.44 10.76
C LEU A 414 -9.02 -6.50 12.16
N ASN A 415 -8.62 -7.70 12.58
CA ASN A 415 -8.04 -7.96 13.90
C ASN A 415 -6.50 -7.97 13.92
N ALA A 416 -5.84 -7.72 12.78
CA ALA A 416 -4.41 -7.45 12.80
C ALA A 416 -4.12 -6.21 13.64
N SER A 417 -3.06 -6.26 14.45
CA SER A 417 -2.80 -5.23 15.46
C SER A 417 -1.33 -4.87 15.62
N TYR A 418 -1.11 -3.62 16.01
CA TYR A 418 0.19 -3.00 16.22
C TYR A 418 0.25 -2.35 17.61
N VAL A 419 1.46 -2.07 18.09
CA VAL A 419 1.68 -1.34 19.35
C VAL A 419 2.53 -0.10 19.07
N PHE A 420 2.06 1.05 19.57
CA PHE A 420 2.75 2.35 19.50
C PHE A 420 2.74 3.03 20.87
N TYR A 421 3.67 3.96 21.09
CA TYR A 421 3.53 4.95 22.16
C TYR A 421 2.60 6.08 21.71
N ASP A 422 1.63 6.45 22.54
CA ASP A 422 0.79 7.64 22.33
C ASP A 422 1.46 8.93 22.81
N GLU A 423 0.83 10.08 22.66
CA GLU A 423 1.35 11.37 23.13
C GLU A 423 1.48 11.53 24.66
N ASN A 424 1.08 10.52 25.44
CA ASN A 424 1.19 10.48 26.90
C ASN A 424 2.20 9.43 27.39
N GLU A 425 3.03 8.90 26.48
CA GLU A 425 4.03 7.86 26.77
C GLU A 425 3.41 6.54 27.25
N GLU A 426 2.16 6.28 26.86
CA GLU A 426 1.48 5.02 27.11
C GLU A 426 1.59 4.11 25.90
N LEU A 427 1.79 2.80 26.14
CA LEU A 427 1.76 1.79 25.08
C LEU A 427 0.30 1.49 24.71
N VAL A 428 -0.04 1.64 23.44
CA VAL A 428 -1.40 1.46 22.93
C VAL A 428 -1.42 0.44 21.81
N ARG A 429 -2.26 -0.60 21.97
CA ARG A 429 -2.59 -1.56 20.93
C ARG A 429 -3.72 -1.04 20.07
N VAL A 430 -3.49 -1.01 18.76
CA VAL A 430 -4.44 -0.55 17.74
C VAL A 430 -4.74 -1.66 16.74
N TYR A 431 -5.93 -1.60 16.13
CA TYR A 431 -6.41 -2.59 15.17
C TYR A 431 -6.74 -1.93 13.83
N ASN A 432 -6.62 -2.68 12.73
CA ASN A 432 -6.94 -2.16 11.39
C ASN A 432 -8.40 -1.71 11.28
N LYS A 433 -9.33 -2.47 11.86
CA LYS A 433 -10.77 -2.14 11.87
C LYS A 433 -11.08 -0.75 12.44
N ASP A 434 -10.24 -0.24 13.33
CA ASP A 434 -10.46 1.03 14.03
C ASP A 434 -9.90 2.24 13.26
N CYS A 435 -9.14 2.04 12.17
CA CYS A 435 -8.59 3.13 11.37
C CYS A 435 -9.26 3.36 10.01
N VAL A 436 -10.30 2.60 9.67
CA VAL A 436 -11.02 2.73 8.37
C VAL A 436 -11.77 4.06 8.21
N ARG A 437 -11.96 4.79 9.31
CA ARG A 437 -12.76 6.00 9.44
C ARG A 437 -11.94 7.17 10.00
N ASN A 438 -11.42 8.04 9.13
CA ASN A 438 -10.66 9.23 9.54
C ASN A 438 -11.47 10.18 10.45
N ASP A 439 -12.80 10.24 10.28
CA ASP A 439 -13.70 11.03 11.13
C ASP A 439 -13.70 10.57 12.59
N LYS A 440 -13.54 9.26 12.83
CA LYS A 440 -13.39 8.70 14.18
C LYS A 440 -11.99 8.94 14.76
N LEU A 441 -10.97 8.99 13.91
CA LEU A 441 -9.61 9.37 14.27
C LEU A 441 -9.40 10.89 14.35
N ARG A 442 -10.47 11.67 14.10
CA ARG A 442 -10.53 13.13 14.23
C ARG A 442 -9.54 13.89 13.36
N TYR A 443 -9.31 13.41 12.14
CA TYR A 443 -8.58 14.16 11.12
C TYR A 443 -9.22 14.03 9.73
N ALA A 444 -8.87 14.96 8.84
CA ALA A 444 -9.27 14.96 7.44
C ALA A 444 -8.19 15.66 6.59
N TYR A 445 -8.36 15.60 5.27
CA TYR A 445 -7.51 16.29 4.31
C TYR A 445 -8.22 17.53 3.77
N GLU A 446 -7.47 18.62 3.59
CA GLU A 446 -7.94 19.74 2.80
C GLU A 446 -8.16 19.30 1.35
N PHE A 447 -9.29 19.73 0.76
CA PHE A 447 -9.63 19.43 -0.62
C PHE A 447 -8.50 19.82 -1.57
N SER A 448 -8.15 18.91 -2.47
CA SER A 448 -7.25 19.18 -3.58
C SER A 448 -7.86 18.64 -4.89
N PRO A 449 -7.81 19.40 -5.99
CA PRO A 449 -8.18 18.86 -7.29
C PRO A 449 -7.34 17.64 -7.65
N LEU A 450 -7.96 16.65 -8.27
CA LEU A 450 -7.37 15.40 -8.76
C LEU A 450 -7.21 15.45 -10.29
N PRO A 451 -6.20 16.16 -10.84
CA PRO A 451 -6.04 16.32 -12.28
C PRO A 451 -5.81 14.99 -13.02
N TRP A 452 -5.29 13.98 -12.32
CA TRP A 452 -5.04 12.64 -12.85
C TRP A 452 -6.31 11.84 -13.15
N LEU A 453 -7.49 12.21 -12.65
CA LEU A 453 -8.74 11.48 -12.92
C LEU A 453 -9.06 11.35 -14.41
N LYS A 454 -8.64 12.33 -15.21
CA LYS A 454 -8.89 12.39 -16.65
C LYS A 454 -7.63 12.10 -17.48
N ASN A 455 -6.54 11.70 -16.84
CA ASN A 455 -5.25 11.47 -17.50
C ASN A 455 -5.05 9.98 -17.81
N ARG A 456 -6.01 9.37 -18.52
CA ARG A 456 -5.92 7.97 -18.97
C ARG A 456 -4.71 7.84 -19.93
N PRO A 457 -3.95 6.73 -19.87
CA PRO A 457 -2.88 6.46 -20.83
C PRO A 457 -3.37 6.54 -22.28
N THR A 458 -2.48 6.93 -23.19
CA THR A 458 -2.78 6.95 -24.63
C THR A 458 -2.10 5.78 -25.34
N PRO A 459 -2.80 5.00 -26.17
CA PRO A 459 -2.19 3.86 -26.85
C PRO A 459 -1.15 4.34 -27.86
N ARG A 460 0.03 3.72 -27.87
CA ARG A 460 1.06 4.00 -28.87
C ARG A 460 0.70 3.38 -30.20
N THR A 461 0.10 2.19 -30.19
CA THR A 461 -0.27 1.45 -31.40
C THR A 461 -1.63 0.80 -31.23
N LEU A 462 -2.58 1.24 -32.04
CA LEU A 462 -3.91 0.64 -32.11
C LEU A 462 -3.88 -0.67 -32.89
N LYS A 463 -4.58 -1.69 -32.39
CA LYS A 463 -4.81 -2.97 -33.05
C LYS A 463 -3.53 -3.58 -33.62
N SER A 464 -2.49 -3.61 -32.79
CA SER A 464 -1.14 -3.98 -33.20
C SER A 464 -1.05 -5.42 -33.77
N LYS A 465 -1.96 -6.30 -33.30
CA LYS A 465 -1.99 -7.75 -33.55
C LYS A 465 -0.63 -8.41 -33.30
N ILE A 466 0.17 -7.83 -32.41
CA ILE A 466 1.55 -8.28 -32.19
C ILE A 466 1.60 -9.68 -31.60
N ALA A 467 0.68 -10.01 -30.68
CA ALA A 467 0.60 -11.34 -30.09
C ALA A 467 0.41 -12.43 -31.17
N LEU A 468 -0.51 -12.21 -32.11
CA LEU A 468 -0.74 -13.11 -33.24
C LEU A 468 0.51 -13.23 -34.14
N LYS A 469 1.18 -12.11 -34.43
CA LYS A 469 2.42 -12.09 -35.23
C LYS A 469 3.59 -12.79 -34.52
N SER A 470 3.58 -12.84 -33.20
CA SER A 470 4.61 -13.50 -32.39
C SER A 470 4.40 -15.01 -32.22
N VAL A 471 3.26 -15.56 -32.62
CA VAL A 471 3.02 -17.02 -32.60
C VAL A 471 4.10 -17.74 -33.41
N GLY A 472 4.71 -18.77 -32.82
CA GLY A 472 5.82 -19.53 -33.43
C GLY A 472 7.21 -18.93 -33.20
N THR A 473 7.32 -17.67 -32.77
CA THR A 473 8.60 -17.03 -32.40
C THR A 473 8.74 -16.81 -30.90
N VAL A 474 7.63 -16.48 -30.22
CA VAL A 474 7.53 -16.35 -28.76
C VAL A 474 6.75 -17.55 -28.22
N LYS A 475 7.20 -18.12 -27.11
CA LYS A 475 6.55 -19.25 -26.46
C LYS A 475 5.28 -18.80 -25.72
N GLN A 476 4.27 -19.66 -25.70
CA GLN A 476 3.14 -19.49 -24.81
C GLN A 476 3.51 -19.91 -23.37
N VAL A 477 2.74 -19.48 -22.38
CA VAL A 477 2.93 -19.86 -20.97
C VAL A 477 2.97 -21.38 -20.80
N GLU A 478 2.10 -22.11 -21.50
CA GLU A 478 1.98 -23.58 -21.44
C GLU A 478 3.24 -24.30 -21.94
N ASP A 479 3.97 -23.68 -22.89
CA ASP A 479 5.20 -24.21 -23.48
C ASP A 479 6.48 -23.66 -22.79
N THR A 480 6.30 -22.82 -21.78
CA THR A 480 7.37 -22.10 -21.09
C THR A 480 7.75 -22.83 -19.80
N LYS A 481 9.05 -23.05 -19.60
CA LYS A 481 9.56 -23.65 -18.36
C LYS A 481 9.73 -22.58 -17.29
N PHE A 482 8.92 -22.66 -16.24
CA PHE A 482 9.04 -21.83 -15.05
C PHE A 482 9.99 -22.47 -14.00
N PRO A 483 10.61 -21.66 -13.12
CA PRO A 483 10.51 -20.20 -13.06
C PRO A 483 11.32 -19.50 -14.16
N LEU A 484 10.81 -18.39 -14.67
CA LEU A 484 11.47 -17.53 -15.64
C LEU A 484 12.47 -16.62 -14.95
N LYS A 485 13.75 -16.67 -15.35
CA LYS A 485 14.75 -15.71 -14.87
C LYS A 485 14.63 -14.38 -15.61
N LEU A 486 14.65 -13.26 -14.89
CA LEU A 486 14.44 -11.92 -15.44
C LEU A 486 15.73 -11.09 -15.50
N ASP A 487 16.83 -11.68 -15.95
CA ASP A 487 18.10 -10.98 -16.17
C ASP A 487 18.19 -10.24 -17.52
N LYS A 488 17.15 -10.40 -18.35
CA LYS A 488 16.99 -9.71 -19.65
C LYS A 488 15.50 -9.57 -19.97
N ILE A 489 15.21 -8.81 -21.04
CA ILE A 489 13.85 -8.69 -21.57
C ILE A 489 13.29 -10.07 -21.87
N THR A 490 12.14 -10.38 -21.25
CA THR A 490 11.47 -11.66 -21.38
C THR A 490 10.10 -11.45 -21.97
N LYS A 491 9.77 -12.21 -23.02
CA LYS A 491 8.50 -12.15 -23.73
C LYS A 491 7.79 -13.48 -23.62
N VAL A 492 6.50 -13.46 -23.34
CA VAL A 492 5.66 -14.66 -23.27
C VAL A 492 4.28 -14.35 -23.83
N LEU A 493 3.72 -15.29 -24.58
CA LEU A 493 2.33 -15.22 -25.01
C LEU A 493 1.44 -15.79 -23.90
N VAL A 494 0.43 -15.02 -23.49
CA VAL A 494 -0.49 -15.42 -22.41
C VAL A 494 -1.89 -15.52 -22.99
N LYS A 495 -2.53 -16.67 -22.76
CA LYS A 495 -3.91 -16.90 -23.16
C LYS A 495 -4.87 -16.11 -22.26
N ARG A 496 -5.84 -15.45 -22.90
CA ARG A 496 -6.91 -14.75 -22.21
C ARG A 496 -8.07 -15.69 -21.89
N PRO A 497 -8.79 -15.46 -20.77
CA PRO A 497 -9.94 -16.28 -20.38
C PRO A 497 -11.19 -16.02 -21.23
N ALA A 498 -11.31 -14.84 -21.84
CA ALA A 498 -12.42 -14.45 -22.70
C ALA A 498 -12.00 -13.33 -23.68
N THR A 499 -12.74 -13.17 -24.77
CA THR A 499 -12.57 -12.09 -25.75
C THR A 499 -13.90 -11.36 -25.97
N ASN A 500 -13.86 -10.13 -26.47
CA ASN A 500 -15.04 -9.30 -26.79
C ASN A 500 -16.10 -9.27 -25.68
N ARG A 501 -15.67 -9.16 -24.42
CA ARG A 501 -16.58 -9.08 -23.27
C ARG A 501 -17.48 -7.85 -23.41
N SER A 502 -18.77 -8.04 -23.17
CA SER A 502 -19.75 -6.95 -23.10
C SER A 502 -19.48 -6.03 -21.90
N GLU A 503 -20.03 -4.83 -21.94
CA GLU A 503 -19.95 -3.88 -20.82
C GLU A 503 -20.53 -4.48 -19.53
N GLU A 504 -21.61 -5.26 -19.61
CA GLU A 504 -22.20 -5.94 -18.44
C GLU A 504 -21.23 -6.98 -17.83
N GLU A 505 -20.46 -7.70 -18.65
CA GLU A 505 -19.45 -8.64 -18.16
C GLU A 505 -18.25 -7.93 -17.52
N LYS A 506 -17.84 -6.77 -18.08
CA LYS A 506 -16.78 -5.93 -17.52
C LYS A 506 -17.18 -5.26 -16.21
N GLU A 507 -18.46 -4.91 -16.05
CA GLU A 507 -19.00 -4.38 -14.80
C GLU A 507 -19.03 -5.41 -13.66
N LYS A 508 -19.14 -6.71 -13.99
CA LYS A 508 -19.18 -7.82 -13.04
C LYS A 508 -17.81 -8.41 -12.71
N ALA A 509 -16.86 -8.36 -13.64
CA ALA A 509 -15.53 -8.92 -13.44
C ALA A 509 -14.45 -8.11 -14.19
N VAL A 510 -13.29 -7.96 -13.55
CA VAL A 510 -12.12 -7.33 -14.14
C VAL A 510 -11.19 -8.39 -14.69
N GLU A 511 -10.64 -8.14 -15.88
CA GLU A 511 -9.60 -8.99 -16.44
C GLU A 511 -8.24 -8.51 -15.92
N LEU A 512 -7.53 -9.38 -15.19
CA LEU A 512 -6.27 -9.07 -14.52
C LEU A 512 -5.13 -9.93 -15.05
N LEU A 513 -3.99 -9.29 -15.35
CA LEU A 513 -2.70 -9.96 -15.50
C LEU A 513 -2.10 -10.18 -14.11
N LEU A 514 -1.78 -11.44 -13.82
CA LEU A 514 -1.16 -11.86 -12.57
C LEU A 514 0.26 -12.33 -12.84
N ILE A 515 1.24 -11.67 -12.20
CA ILE A 515 2.63 -12.12 -12.14
C ILE A 515 2.86 -12.65 -10.74
N LYS A 516 3.06 -13.96 -10.60
CA LYS A 516 3.05 -14.66 -9.32
C LYS A 516 4.40 -15.30 -9.03
N ASP A 517 4.62 -15.55 -7.75
CA ASP A 517 5.84 -16.17 -7.22
C ASP A 517 7.10 -15.45 -7.73
N VAL A 518 7.06 -14.12 -7.70
CA VAL A 518 8.22 -13.27 -8.01
C VAL A 518 9.20 -13.41 -6.86
N LYS A 519 10.28 -14.16 -7.08
CA LYS A 519 11.38 -14.27 -6.12
C LYS A 519 12.45 -13.25 -6.45
N TYR A 520 12.93 -12.54 -5.43
CA TYR A 520 13.88 -11.45 -5.61
C TYR A 520 14.76 -11.28 -4.38
N ASN A 521 15.91 -10.64 -4.56
CA ASN A 521 16.83 -10.29 -3.49
C ASN A 521 16.27 -9.09 -2.70
N GLY A 522 15.82 -9.33 -1.47
CA GLY A 522 15.21 -8.29 -0.63
C GLY A 522 16.20 -7.27 -0.05
N GLY A 523 17.51 -7.45 -0.27
CA GLY A 523 18.57 -6.54 0.16
C GLY A 523 18.90 -5.44 -0.84
N LYS A 524 18.25 -5.43 -2.02
CA LYS A 524 18.51 -4.49 -3.11
C LYS A 524 17.20 -3.86 -3.58
N PHE A 525 17.29 -2.66 -4.17
CA PHE A 525 16.15 -2.10 -4.89
C PHE A 525 15.91 -2.93 -6.15
N VAL A 526 14.68 -3.42 -6.30
CA VAL A 526 14.28 -4.24 -7.45
C VAL A 526 13.18 -3.51 -8.20
N LYS A 527 13.33 -3.38 -9.53
CA LYS A 527 12.27 -2.89 -10.41
C LYS A 527 12.30 -3.59 -11.76
N PHE A 528 11.13 -4.04 -12.23
CA PHE A 528 10.91 -4.36 -13.63
C PHE A 528 9.55 -3.82 -14.10
N ASP A 529 9.50 -3.44 -15.37
CA ASP A 529 8.30 -2.91 -16.01
C ASP A 529 7.58 -4.00 -16.79
N VAL A 530 6.27 -3.86 -16.92
CA VAL A 530 5.38 -4.82 -17.58
C VAL A 530 4.66 -4.13 -18.72
N PHE A 531 4.81 -4.69 -19.91
CA PHE A 531 4.13 -4.23 -21.12
C PHE A 531 3.21 -5.29 -21.67
N VAL A 532 2.09 -4.86 -22.25
CA VAL A 532 1.12 -5.73 -22.92
C VAL A 532 0.94 -5.26 -24.35
N ASN A 533 1.17 -6.17 -25.30
CA ASN A 533 1.02 -5.94 -26.74
C ASN A 533 1.84 -4.75 -27.31
N ASP A 534 2.95 -4.41 -26.66
CA ASP A 534 3.91 -3.41 -27.16
C ASP A 534 4.65 -3.89 -28.41
N GLN A 535 4.84 -2.98 -29.37
CA GLN A 535 5.69 -3.19 -30.55
C GLN A 535 7.06 -2.59 -30.29
N ASP A 536 7.93 -3.26 -29.55
CA ASP A 536 9.20 -2.70 -29.09
C ASP A 536 10.35 -2.74 -30.12
N ASP A 537 10.04 -2.79 -31.42
CA ASP A 537 11.01 -2.89 -32.52
C ASP A 537 11.93 -1.66 -32.64
N VAL A 538 11.40 -0.47 -32.33
CA VAL A 538 12.17 0.80 -32.32
C VAL A 538 12.50 1.28 -30.91
N ARG A 539 11.50 1.26 -30.01
CA ARG A 539 11.64 1.58 -28.58
C ARG A 539 10.54 0.88 -27.80
N ALA A 540 10.75 0.67 -26.50
CA ALA A 540 9.66 0.34 -25.59
C ALA A 540 8.70 1.53 -25.44
N SER A 541 7.43 1.23 -25.15
CA SER A 541 6.46 2.25 -24.78
C SER A 541 6.87 2.99 -23.48
N SER A 542 6.47 4.27 -23.35
CA SER A 542 6.71 5.06 -22.14
C SER A 542 5.60 4.86 -21.11
N ALA A 543 5.85 5.24 -19.86
CA ALA A 543 4.92 5.07 -18.75
C ALA A 543 3.59 5.87 -18.88
N ASP A 544 3.46 6.75 -19.87
CA ASP A 544 2.21 7.41 -20.22
C ASP A 544 1.46 6.79 -21.42
N GLU A 545 1.96 5.68 -21.95
CA GLU A 545 1.36 4.94 -23.06
C GLU A 545 0.58 3.69 -22.57
N SER A 546 -0.53 3.33 -23.21
CA SER A 546 -1.45 2.29 -22.69
C SER A 546 -0.81 0.89 -22.60
N GLU A 547 0.13 0.58 -23.47
CA GLU A 547 0.88 -0.67 -23.49
C GLU A 547 1.68 -0.88 -22.19
N PHE A 548 2.07 0.20 -21.49
CA PHE A 548 2.65 0.12 -20.16
C PHE A 548 1.56 -0.27 -19.13
N ALA A 549 1.63 -1.50 -18.63
CA ALA A 549 0.67 -2.00 -17.64
C ALA A 549 0.99 -1.53 -16.22
N GLY A 550 2.27 -1.28 -15.94
CA GLY A 550 2.77 -0.89 -14.63
C GLY A 550 4.14 -1.51 -14.37
N SER A 551 4.58 -1.41 -13.12
CA SER A 551 5.84 -1.97 -12.66
C SER A 551 5.66 -2.78 -11.39
N PHE A 552 6.55 -3.73 -11.20
CA PHE A 552 6.84 -4.28 -9.89
C PHE A 552 8.09 -3.56 -9.36
N ALA A 553 7.97 -2.85 -8.24
CA ALA A 553 9.10 -2.21 -7.58
C ALA A 553 9.13 -2.51 -6.08
N GLN A 554 10.33 -2.64 -5.52
CA GLN A 554 10.57 -3.03 -4.13
C GLN A 554 11.74 -2.25 -3.54
N VAL A 555 11.47 -1.45 -2.51
CA VAL A 555 12.51 -0.89 -1.63
C VAL A 555 13.20 -2.06 -0.87
N PRO A 556 14.51 -2.01 -0.55
CA PRO A 556 15.14 -3.05 0.27
C PRO A 556 14.46 -3.24 1.64
N HIS A 557 14.13 -4.48 2.00
CA HIS A 557 13.43 -4.82 3.27
C HIS A 557 13.50 -6.31 3.66
N GLY A 558 14.35 -7.11 3.02
CA GLY A 558 14.49 -8.54 3.25
C GLY A 558 15.93 -8.98 3.45
N PRO A 559 16.18 -10.20 3.95
CA PRO A 559 17.49 -10.70 4.39
C PRO A 559 18.62 -10.70 3.33
N GLY A 560 18.33 -10.42 2.06
CA GLY A 560 19.35 -10.19 1.05
C GLY A 560 19.83 -11.47 0.37
N ASP A 561 21.15 -11.57 0.16
CA ASP A 561 21.82 -12.70 -0.51
C ASP A 561 21.60 -14.05 0.22
N ASP A 562 21.33 -14.00 1.53
CA ASP A 562 21.13 -15.20 2.34
C ASP A 562 19.77 -15.86 2.08
N MET A 563 18.74 -15.09 1.70
CA MET A 563 17.40 -15.60 1.47
C MET A 563 16.54 -14.67 0.60
N LEU A 564 16.06 -15.20 -0.55
CA LEU A 564 15.19 -14.48 -1.47
C LEU A 564 13.78 -14.30 -0.90
N MET A 565 13.23 -13.09 -1.07
CA MET A 565 11.83 -12.75 -0.80
C MET A 565 10.92 -13.32 -1.88
N THR A 566 9.61 -13.45 -1.61
CA THR A 566 8.61 -13.86 -2.61
C THR A 566 7.41 -12.93 -2.58
N SER A 567 7.01 -12.40 -3.73
CA SER A 567 5.85 -11.50 -3.90
C SER A 567 5.15 -11.79 -5.24
N GLY A 568 4.36 -10.84 -5.72
CA GLY A 568 3.61 -10.89 -6.97
C GLY A 568 3.01 -9.52 -7.30
N ALA A 569 2.52 -9.37 -8.53
CA ALA A 569 1.92 -8.14 -9.02
C ALA A 569 0.62 -8.43 -9.78
N ARG A 570 -0.28 -7.44 -9.77
CA ARG A 570 -1.61 -7.51 -10.39
C ARG A 570 -1.79 -6.27 -11.25
N PHE A 571 -2.13 -6.44 -12.52
CA PHE A 571 -2.33 -5.33 -13.46
C PHE A 571 -3.68 -5.46 -14.14
N GLY A 572 -4.44 -4.36 -14.19
CA GLY A 572 -5.73 -4.31 -14.87
C GLY A 572 -5.58 -4.29 -16.38
N LEU A 573 -6.26 -5.22 -17.04
CA LEU A 573 -6.26 -5.36 -18.49
C LEU A 573 -7.53 -4.82 -19.16
N THR A 574 -8.66 -4.68 -18.45
CA THR A 574 -9.92 -4.27 -19.08
C THR A 574 -9.77 -2.96 -19.86
N GLU A 575 -9.33 -1.87 -19.22
CA GLU A 575 -9.11 -0.58 -19.89
C GLU A 575 -7.93 -0.62 -20.88
N LEU A 576 -6.88 -1.39 -20.57
CA LEU A 576 -5.72 -1.56 -21.44
C LEU A 576 -6.15 -2.09 -22.80
N LEU A 577 -6.89 -3.19 -22.81
CA LEU A 577 -7.28 -3.91 -24.02
C LEU A 577 -8.23 -3.09 -24.89
N GLU A 578 -9.09 -2.28 -24.27
CA GLU A 578 -9.91 -1.27 -24.96
C GLU A 578 -9.02 -0.22 -25.63
N ASP A 579 -8.06 0.37 -24.89
CA ASP A 579 -7.19 1.43 -25.39
C ASP A 579 -6.43 0.98 -26.64
N ILE A 580 -5.81 -0.19 -26.57
CA ILE A 580 -5.00 -0.71 -27.68
C ILE A 580 -5.84 -1.46 -28.74
N GLN A 581 -7.16 -1.52 -28.59
CA GLN A 581 -8.09 -2.25 -29.47
C GLN A 581 -7.70 -3.73 -29.68
N ALA A 582 -7.47 -4.44 -28.58
CA ALA A 582 -7.09 -5.85 -28.56
C ALA A 582 -8.11 -6.75 -27.84
N GLU A 583 -9.35 -6.28 -27.64
CA GLU A 583 -10.39 -7.04 -26.96
C GLU A 583 -10.77 -8.35 -27.68
N ASP A 584 -10.55 -8.42 -29.00
CA ASP A 584 -10.79 -9.59 -29.84
C ASP A 584 -9.61 -10.57 -29.90
N ASP A 585 -8.44 -10.22 -29.34
CA ASP A 585 -7.25 -11.08 -29.36
C ASP A 585 -7.36 -12.21 -28.32
N GLU A 586 -7.18 -13.47 -28.72
CA GLU A 586 -7.19 -14.62 -27.79
C GLU A 586 -5.90 -14.72 -26.94
N LEU A 587 -4.79 -14.20 -27.49
CA LEU A 587 -3.48 -14.17 -26.86
C LEU A 587 -3.03 -12.72 -26.72
N ILE A 588 -2.33 -12.43 -25.62
CA ILE A 588 -1.59 -11.18 -25.45
C ILE A 588 -0.10 -11.47 -25.35
N LEU A 589 0.72 -10.56 -25.84
CA LEU A 589 2.16 -10.57 -25.65
C LEU A 589 2.48 -9.80 -24.37
N VAL A 590 2.95 -10.50 -23.35
CA VAL A 590 3.47 -9.89 -22.12
C VAL A 590 4.98 -9.77 -22.23
N THR A 591 5.49 -8.55 -22.08
CA THR A 591 6.92 -8.24 -22.08
C THR A 591 7.33 -7.72 -20.70
N LEU A 592 8.24 -8.44 -20.07
CA LEU A 592 8.85 -8.07 -18.79
C LEU A 592 10.22 -7.44 -19.04
N VAL A 593 10.43 -6.22 -18.59
CA VAL A 593 11.65 -5.43 -18.85
C VAL A 593 12.36 -5.14 -17.52
N PRO A 594 13.47 -5.83 -17.20
CA PRO A 594 14.23 -5.53 -15.99
C PRO A 594 14.80 -4.11 -16.03
N LYS A 595 14.74 -3.39 -14.90
CA LYS A 595 15.26 -2.02 -14.73
C LYS A 595 16.35 -1.93 -13.68
N ALA A 596 16.11 -2.46 -12.48
CA ALA A 596 17.05 -2.42 -11.36
C ALA A 596 17.00 -3.72 -10.54
N GLY A 597 18.14 -4.21 -10.07
CA GLY A 597 18.25 -5.34 -9.13
C GLY A 597 17.62 -6.66 -9.61
N CYS A 598 17.58 -6.90 -10.93
CA CYS A 598 16.86 -8.03 -11.53
C CYS A 598 17.74 -9.27 -11.79
N GLU A 599 19.01 -9.25 -11.39
CA GLU A 599 19.99 -10.32 -11.69
C GLU A 599 19.57 -11.67 -11.11
N GLU A 600 18.86 -11.65 -9.98
CA GLU A 600 18.38 -12.81 -9.23
C GLU A 600 16.85 -12.95 -9.27
N VAL A 601 16.16 -12.07 -10.03
CA VAL A 601 14.70 -12.11 -10.10
C VAL A 601 14.25 -13.32 -10.90
N THR A 602 13.30 -14.06 -10.33
CA THR A 602 12.61 -15.12 -11.05
C THR A 602 11.10 -15.00 -10.89
N VAL A 603 10.34 -15.33 -11.93
CA VAL A 603 8.87 -15.33 -11.94
C VAL A 603 8.40 -16.77 -12.02
N GLY A 604 7.54 -17.21 -11.10
CA GLY A 604 7.07 -18.60 -11.04
C GLY A 604 5.83 -18.89 -11.88
N GLU A 605 4.96 -17.91 -12.12
CA GLU A 605 3.73 -18.07 -12.91
C GLU A 605 3.30 -16.72 -13.51
N ILE A 606 2.79 -16.74 -14.75
CA ILE A 606 2.15 -15.58 -15.42
C ILE A 606 0.83 -16.07 -15.99
N LYS A 607 -0.28 -15.39 -15.69
CA LYS A 607 -1.60 -15.74 -16.22
C LYS A 607 -2.56 -14.55 -16.27
N VAL A 608 -3.65 -14.71 -17.01
CA VAL A 608 -4.77 -13.77 -17.01
C VAL A 608 -6.00 -14.44 -16.40
N GLU A 609 -6.67 -13.75 -15.49
CA GLU A 609 -7.90 -14.24 -14.84
C GLU A 609 -9.00 -13.18 -14.87
N LEU A 610 -10.26 -13.63 -14.91
CA LEU A 610 -11.42 -12.80 -14.62
C LEU A 610 -11.67 -12.84 -13.12
N VAL A 611 -11.50 -11.69 -12.45
CA VAL A 611 -11.76 -11.54 -11.02
C VAL A 611 -13.10 -10.85 -10.84
N PRO A 612 -14.09 -11.50 -10.19
CA PRO A 612 -15.36 -10.88 -9.89
C PRO A 612 -15.16 -9.62 -9.04
N LEU A 613 -15.91 -8.56 -9.36
CA LEU A 613 -16.02 -7.40 -8.50
C LEU A 613 -17.07 -7.69 -7.43
N ASP A 614 -16.70 -7.50 -6.16
CA ASP A 614 -17.65 -7.63 -5.06
C ASP A 614 -18.73 -6.53 -5.15
N ASP A 615 -20.01 -6.93 -5.03
CA ASP A 615 -21.17 -6.03 -5.06
C ASP A 615 -21.27 -5.05 -3.87
#